data_AF-A0A9D3XKT5-F1
#
_entry.id   AF-A0A9D3XKT5-F1
#
_cell.length_a   1.000
_cell.length_b   1.000
_cell.length_c   1.000
_cell.angle_alpha   90.00
_cell.angle_beta   90.00
_cell.angle_gamma   90.00
#
_symmetry.space_group_name_H-M   'P 1'
#
loop_
_entity.id
_entity.type
_entity.pdbx_description
1 polymer ?
#
loop_
_entity_poly.entity_id
_entity_poly.type
_entity_poly.pdbx_seq_one_letter_code
_entity_poly.pdbx_strand_id
1 'polypeptide(L)'
;MAGFNVRSVLVTGANRGIGLGLVKQFLGKSNPPEWVFATCRDPEAERVQELKTLASRHPNLAIVALATRVEEHLKGSGLNLLINNAGVVKLSTLESETPENMSLVYTTNVTGPLLVSQAPLTVDMSVRGILNVLPTLSKKENGAFVSWEGKVLPW
;
A
#
# COMPACT_ATOMS: atom_id res chain seq x y z
N MET A 1 12.35 -23.19 1.12
CA MET A 1 12.06 -21.93 1.85
C MET A 1 10.56 -21.88 2.11
N ALA A 2 10.14 -21.63 3.35
CA ALA A 2 8.72 -21.39 3.63
C ALA A 2 8.28 -20.13 2.87
N GLY A 3 7.21 -20.23 2.07
CA GLY A 3 6.72 -19.11 1.27
C GLY A 3 6.32 -17.93 2.16
N PHE A 4 6.52 -16.70 1.67
CA PHE A 4 6.07 -15.52 2.37
C PHE A 4 4.54 -15.52 2.46
N ASN A 5 4.02 -15.44 3.69
CA ASN A 5 2.59 -15.43 3.96
C ASN A 5 2.15 -14.02 4.39
N VAL A 6 1.30 -13.39 3.57
CA VAL A 6 0.69 -12.09 3.89
C VAL A 6 -0.35 -12.30 4.99
N ARG A 7 -0.02 -11.90 6.23
CA ARG A 7 -0.93 -11.99 7.38
C ARG A 7 -1.65 -10.66 7.61
N SER A 8 -0.96 -9.56 7.40
CA SER A 8 -1.48 -8.22 7.59
C SER A 8 -0.98 -7.31 6.48
N VAL A 9 -1.91 -6.67 5.77
CA VAL A 9 -1.58 -5.77 4.67
C VAL A 9 -2.20 -4.40 4.89
N LEU A 10 -1.42 -3.34 4.66
CA LEU A 10 -1.91 -1.97 4.62
C LEU A 10 -1.79 -1.42 3.20
N VAL A 11 -2.90 -0.91 2.67
CA VAL A 11 -2.96 -0.30 1.34
C VAL A 11 -3.26 1.18 1.49
N THR A 12 -2.37 2.04 0.98
CA THR A 12 -2.63 3.49 0.97
C THR A 12 -3.49 3.93 -0.20
N GLY A 13 -4.40 4.88 0.01
CA GLY A 13 -5.27 5.39 -1.07
C GLY A 13 -6.22 4.32 -1.62
N ALA A 14 -6.78 3.50 -0.74
CA ALA A 14 -7.56 2.33 -1.10
C ALA A 14 -9.03 2.65 -1.47
N ASN A 15 -9.49 3.89 -1.32
CA ASN A 15 -10.90 4.27 -1.51
C ASN A 15 -11.44 4.09 -2.95
N ARG A 16 -10.57 3.91 -3.95
CA ARG A 16 -10.95 3.72 -5.36
C ARG A 16 -9.82 3.09 -6.17
N GLY A 17 -10.08 2.82 -7.44
CA GLY A 17 -9.05 2.46 -8.43
C GLY A 17 -8.23 1.22 -8.03
N ILE A 18 -6.91 1.29 -8.25
CA ILE A 18 -6.00 0.17 -8.02
C ILE A 18 -6.01 -0.26 -6.55
N GLY A 19 -5.94 0.69 -5.60
CA GLY A 19 -5.97 0.38 -4.17
C GLY A 19 -7.22 -0.38 -3.74
N LEU A 20 -8.39 0.01 -4.25
CA LEU A 20 -9.64 -0.72 -4.00
C LEU A 20 -9.64 -2.11 -4.62
N GLY A 21 -9.13 -2.22 -5.86
CA GLY A 21 -8.95 -3.48 -6.55
C GLY A 21 -8.07 -4.44 -5.75
N LEU A 22 -6.94 -3.97 -5.23
CA LEU A 22 -6.03 -4.76 -4.39
C LEU A 22 -6.71 -5.24 -3.11
N VAL A 23 -7.45 -4.37 -2.42
CA VAL A 23 -8.23 -4.76 -1.23
C VAL A 23 -9.21 -5.89 -1.56
N LYS A 24 -9.99 -5.76 -2.64
CA LYS A 24 -10.92 -6.81 -3.09
C LYS A 24 -10.18 -8.11 -3.41
N GLN A 25 -9.02 -8.03 -4.07
CA GLN A 25 -8.21 -9.21 -4.40
C GLN A 25 -7.68 -9.91 -3.15
N PHE A 26 -7.19 -9.18 -2.15
CA PHE A 26 -6.75 -9.78 -0.89
C PHE A 26 -7.88 -10.47 -0.13
N LEU A 27 -9.06 -9.85 -0.08
CA LEU A 27 -10.23 -10.41 0.59
C LEU A 27 -10.83 -11.61 -0.17
N GLY A 28 -10.64 -11.68 -1.48
CA GLY A 28 -11.12 -12.77 -2.33
C GLY A 28 -10.20 -14.00 -2.40
N LYS A 29 -9.04 -14.01 -1.73
CA LYS A 29 -8.14 -15.19 -1.74
C LYS A 29 -8.77 -16.35 -0.98
N SER A 30 -8.43 -17.58 -1.38
CA SER A 30 -8.82 -18.79 -0.64
C SER A 30 -8.27 -18.83 0.80
N ASN A 31 -7.13 -18.17 1.03
CA ASN A 31 -6.58 -17.89 2.34
C ASN A 31 -6.28 -16.39 2.45
N PRO A 32 -7.26 -15.56 2.84
CA PRO A 32 -7.08 -14.11 2.93
C PRO A 32 -6.18 -13.72 4.12
N PRO A 33 -5.58 -12.52 4.11
CA PRO A 33 -4.87 -12.00 5.28
C PRO A 33 -5.77 -11.93 6.51
N GLU A 34 -5.19 -12.10 7.70
CA GLU A 34 -5.85 -11.86 8.99
C GLU A 34 -6.35 -10.42 9.09
N TRP A 35 -5.60 -9.47 8.51
CA TRP A 35 -6.00 -8.07 8.42
C TRP A 35 -5.70 -7.44 7.07
N VAL A 36 -6.68 -6.70 6.55
CA VAL A 36 -6.53 -5.78 5.42
C VAL A 36 -6.89 -4.39 5.91
N PHE A 37 -5.89 -3.50 6.01
CA PHE A 37 -6.09 -2.09 6.35
C PHE A 37 -6.19 -1.28 5.06
N ALA A 38 -7.39 -0.79 4.78
CA ALA A 38 -7.64 0.09 3.66
C ALA A 38 -7.59 1.53 4.15
N THR A 39 -6.51 2.25 3.80
CA THR A 39 -6.40 3.64 4.24
C THR A 39 -6.92 4.61 3.18
N CYS A 40 -7.55 5.67 3.64
CA CYS A 40 -7.96 6.78 2.80
C CYS A 40 -7.81 8.11 3.55
N ARG A 41 -7.88 9.23 2.83
CA ARG A 41 -7.72 10.56 3.44
C ARG A 41 -8.87 10.91 4.37
N ASP A 42 -10.08 10.56 3.97
CA ASP A 42 -11.30 10.83 4.71
C ASP A 42 -12.17 9.56 4.68
N PRO A 43 -12.17 8.76 5.76
CA PRO A 43 -12.99 7.56 5.89
C PRO A 43 -14.49 7.81 5.79
N GLU A 44 -14.93 9.05 6.05
CA GLU A 44 -16.35 9.41 6.05
C GLU A 44 -16.83 9.97 4.71
N ALA A 45 -15.91 10.25 3.77
CA ALA A 45 -16.26 10.74 2.45
C ALA A 45 -17.13 9.74 1.67
N GLU A 46 -18.05 10.28 0.86
CA GLU A 46 -18.95 9.50 -0.01
C GLU A 46 -18.20 8.51 -0.92
N ARG A 47 -17.01 8.89 -1.40
CA ARG A 47 -16.16 8.05 -2.25
C ARG A 47 -15.61 6.80 -1.56
N VAL A 48 -15.88 6.60 -0.27
CA VAL A 48 -15.49 5.42 0.52
C VAL A 48 -16.65 4.42 0.62
N GLN A 49 -17.85 4.75 0.11
CA GLN A 49 -19.05 3.92 0.31
C GLN A 49 -18.90 2.47 -0.16
N GLU A 50 -18.18 2.25 -1.26
CA GLU A 50 -17.91 0.90 -1.75
C GLU A 50 -17.02 0.11 -0.78
N LEU A 51 -16.03 0.77 -0.18
CA LEU A 51 -15.17 0.19 0.84
C LEU A 51 -15.93 -0.08 2.14
N LYS A 52 -16.83 0.82 2.56
CA LYS A 52 -17.73 0.60 3.70
C LYS A 52 -18.64 -0.60 3.48
N THR A 53 -19.17 -0.75 2.25
CA THR A 53 -19.98 -1.90 1.85
C THR A 53 -19.18 -3.20 1.86
N LEU A 54 -17.89 -3.14 1.53
CA LEU A 54 -17.01 -4.30 1.60
C LEU A 54 -16.68 -4.65 3.05
N ALA A 55 -16.38 -3.66 3.89
CA ALA A 55 -16.07 -3.86 5.31
C ALA A 55 -17.24 -4.49 6.09
N SER A 56 -18.50 -4.19 5.73
CA SER A 56 -19.67 -4.82 6.36
C SER A 56 -19.79 -6.32 6.08
N ARG A 57 -19.08 -6.83 5.06
CA ARG A 57 -19.06 -8.25 4.66
C ARG A 57 -17.77 -8.96 5.08
N HIS A 58 -16.74 -8.20 5.42
CA HIS A 58 -15.40 -8.69 5.70
C HIS A 58 -14.91 -8.14 7.04
N PRO A 59 -15.06 -8.89 8.15
CA PRO A 59 -14.67 -8.41 9.48
C PRO A 59 -13.15 -8.20 9.63
N ASN A 60 -12.35 -8.75 8.72
CA ASN A 60 -10.90 -8.55 8.64
C ASN A 60 -10.49 -7.32 7.81
N LEU A 61 -11.45 -6.52 7.32
CA LEU A 61 -11.19 -5.26 6.62
C LEU A 61 -11.42 -4.08 7.57
N ALA A 62 -10.37 -3.33 7.85
CA ALA A 62 -10.45 -2.08 8.62
C ALA A 62 -10.21 -0.87 7.69
N ILE A 63 -11.13 0.10 7.73
CA ILE A 63 -10.99 1.37 7.03
C ILE A 63 -10.44 2.38 8.02
N VAL A 64 -9.28 2.94 7.74
CA VAL A 64 -8.61 3.85 8.67
C VAL A 64 -8.06 5.08 7.96
N ALA A 65 -7.86 6.17 8.69
CA ALA A 65 -7.13 7.32 8.16
C ALA A 65 -5.63 6.98 8.06
N LEU A 66 -4.90 7.65 7.15
CA LEU A 66 -3.48 7.33 6.88
C LEU A 66 -2.57 7.45 8.12
N ALA A 67 -2.91 8.33 9.07
CA ALA A 67 -2.14 8.55 10.31
C ALA A 67 -2.62 7.67 11.48
N THR A 68 -3.60 6.80 11.27
CA THR A 68 -4.14 5.93 12.31
C THR A 68 -3.20 4.75 12.56
N ARG A 69 -2.89 4.51 13.83
CA ARG A 69 -2.12 3.34 14.27
C ARG A 69 -2.95 2.07 14.09
N VAL A 70 -2.39 1.07 13.43
CA VAL A 70 -3.06 -0.21 13.15
C VAL A 70 -2.57 -1.33 14.07
N GLU A 71 -1.54 -1.06 14.88
CA GLU A 71 -0.87 -2.03 15.76
C GLU A 71 -1.81 -2.68 16.77
N GLU A 72 -2.85 -1.97 17.20
CA GLU A 72 -3.87 -2.48 18.13
C GLU A 72 -4.61 -3.71 17.56
N HIS A 73 -4.83 -3.74 16.25
CA HIS A 73 -5.45 -4.89 15.57
C HIS A 73 -4.50 -6.08 15.47
N LEU A 74 -3.20 -5.81 15.49
CA LEU A 74 -2.15 -6.76 15.15
C LEU A 74 -1.64 -7.57 16.35
N LYS A 75 -2.02 -7.22 17.58
CA LYS A 75 -1.69 -7.96 18.82
C LYS A 75 -0.20 -8.36 18.92
N GLY A 76 0.68 -7.48 18.46
CA GLY A 76 2.14 -7.71 18.46
C GLY A 76 2.70 -8.51 17.28
N SER A 77 1.87 -9.03 16.36
CA SER A 77 2.32 -9.77 15.16
C SER A 77 3.02 -8.89 14.12
N GLY A 78 2.85 -7.57 14.21
CA GLY A 78 3.40 -6.59 13.27
C GLY A 78 2.66 -6.54 11.94
N LEU A 79 2.83 -5.41 11.23
CA LEU A 79 2.37 -5.26 9.85
C LEU A 79 3.42 -5.95 8.95
N ASN A 80 3.00 -6.89 8.09
CA ASN A 80 3.95 -7.62 7.25
C ASN A 80 3.92 -7.29 5.76
N LEU A 81 2.93 -6.54 5.29
CA LEU A 81 2.93 -5.97 3.94
C LEU A 81 2.41 -4.52 3.94
N LEU A 82 3.19 -3.61 3.37
CA LEU A 82 2.79 -2.23 3.10
C LEU A 82 2.74 -2.01 1.58
N ILE A 83 1.63 -1.46 1.08
CA ILE A 83 1.46 -1.06 -0.31
C ILE A 83 1.23 0.46 -0.37
N ASN A 84 2.28 1.18 -0.75
CA ASN A 84 2.26 2.62 -1.00
C ASN A 84 1.56 2.92 -2.34
N ASN A 85 0.23 2.88 -2.36
CA ASN A 85 -0.59 3.12 -3.56
C ASN A 85 -1.16 4.55 -3.64
N ALA A 86 -1.25 5.28 -2.54
CA ALA A 86 -1.78 6.65 -2.53
C ALA A 86 -0.98 7.53 -3.50
N GLY A 87 -1.68 8.15 -4.44
CA GLY A 87 -1.07 9.03 -5.41
C GLY A 87 -2.06 10.05 -5.96
N VAL A 88 -1.53 11.20 -6.36
CA VAL A 88 -2.27 12.24 -7.08
C VAL A 88 -1.50 12.64 -8.33
N VAL A 89 -2.25 13.05 -9.34
CA VAL A 89 -1.71 13.68 -10.53
C VAL A 89 -2.36 15.04 -10.69
N LYS A 90 -1.54 16.04 -11.02
CA LYS A 90 -1.97 17.32 -11.54
C LYS A 90 -1.40 17.45 -12.94
N LEU A 91 -2.28 17.56 -13.91
CA LEU A 91 -1.88 17.75 -15.31
C LEU A 91 -1.69 19.25 -15.52
N SER A 92 -0.49 19.60 -15.95
CA SER A 92 0.00 20.95 -16.20
C SER A 92 1.00 20.88 -17.36
N THR A 93 1.32 22.03 -17.95
CA THR A 93 2.48 22.19 -18.85
C THR A 93 3.62 22.82 -18.07
N LEU A 94 4.82 22.87 -18.65
CA LEU A 94 5.96 23.51 -18.00
C LEU A 94 5.69 25.01 -17.70
N GLU A 95 4.94 25.68 -18.58
CA GLU A 95 4.59 27.10 -18.47
C GLU A 95 3.44 27.37 -17.48
N SER A 96 2.55 26.38 -17.29
CA SER A 96 1.37 26.53 -16.42
C SER A 96 1.52 25.88 -15.06
N GLU A 97 2.69 25.28 -14.80
CA GLU A 97 2.95 24.62 -13.52
C GLU A 97 3.12 25.62 -12.39
N THR A 98 2.67 25.25 -11.19
CA THR A 98 2.77 26.07 -9.99
C THR A 98 3.50 25.35 -8.86
N PRO A 99 4.15 26.09 -7.94
CA PRO A 99 4.77 25.52 -6.75
C PRO A 99 3.78 24.70 -5.89
N GLU A 100 2.50 25.08 -5.85
CA GLU A 100 1.46 24.41 -5.07
C GLU A 100 1.11 23.04 -5.66
N ASN A 101 0.97 22.95 -6.98
CA ASN A 101 0.75 21.68 -7.67
C ASN A 101 1.95 20.74 -7.52
N MET A 102 3.17 21.27 -7.73
CA MET A 102 4.41 20.51 -7.50
C MET A 102 4.49 20.02 -6.07
N SER A 103 4.26 20.90 -5.09
CA SER A 103 4.28 20.54 -3.67
C SER A 103 3.23 19.47 -3.34
N LEU A 104 2.02 19.57 -3.89
CA LEU A 104 0.97 18.57 -3.71
C LEU A 104 1.38 17.20 -4.23
N VAL A 105 1.91 17.14 -5.46
CA VAL A 105 2.33 15.88 -6.10
C VAL A 105 3.53 15.27 -5.39
N TYR A 106 4.58 16.04 -5.10
CA TYR A 106 5.77 15.55 -4.41
C TYR A 106 5.47 15.12 -2.98
N THR A 107 4.68 15.91 -2.24
CA THR A 107 4.31 15.55 -0.87
C THR A 107 3.53 14.25 -0.83
N THR A 108 2.58 14.05 -1.76
CA THR A 108 1.75 12.84 -1.77
C THR A 108 2.49 11.62 -2.30
N ASN A 109 3.20 11.76 -3.43
CA ASN A 109 3.73 10.62 -4.18
C ASN A 109 5.17 10.26 -3.78
N VAL A 110 5.90 11.16 -3.12
CA VAL A 110 7.32 10.95 -2.75
C VAL A 110 7.49 10.97 -1.23
N THR A 111 7.14 12.09 -0.59
CA THR A 111 7.30 12.23 0.87
C THR A 111 6.34 11.30 1.62
N GLY A 112 5.10 11.16 1.14
CA GLY A 112 4.08 10.28 1.72
C GLY A 112 4.57 8.83 1.89
N PRO A 113 4.99 8.14 0.80
CA PRO A 113 5.56 6.79 0.89
C PRO A 113 6.74 6.68 1.86
N LEU A 114 7.65 7.67 1.86
CA LEU A 114 8.77 7.69 2.80
C LEU A 114 8.29 7.73 4.25
N LEU A 115 7.38 8.64 4.59
CA LEU A 115 6.85 8.78 5.96
C LEU A 115 6.09 7.53 6.40
N VAL A 116 5.29 6.93 5.52
CA VAL A 116 4.55 5.70 5.83
C VAL A 116 5.50 4.51 6.00
N SER A 117 6.60 4.46 5.25
CA SER A 117 7.64 3.44 5.43
C SER A 117 8.54 3.67 6.65
N GLN A 118 8.62 4.90 7.16
CA GLN A 118 9.27 5.24 8.44
C GLN A 118 8.38 4.95 9.65
N ALA A 119 7.06 4.84 9.47
CA ALA A 119 6.19 4.28 10.49
C ALA A 119 6.74 2.88 10.86
N PRO A 120 6.65 2.45 12.13
CA PRO A 120 7.37 1.28 12.65
C PRO A 120 6.92 -0.04 12.00
N LEU A 121 7.36 -0.27 10.76
CA LEU A 121 7.67 -1.57 10.19
C LEU A 121 8.99 -1.99 10.83
N THR A 122 9.15 -3.25 11.19
CA THR A 122 10.47 -3.69 11.64
C THR A 122 11.42 -3.56 10.45
N VAL A 123 12.42 -2.68 10.59
CA VAL A 123 13.46 -2.43 9.58
C VAL A 123 14.05 -3.75 9.08
N ASP A 124 14.18 -4.74 9.97
CA ASP A 124 14.61 -6.10 9.66
C ASP A 124 13.79 -6.78 8.55
N MET A 125 12.46 -6.69 8.58
CA MET A 125 11.61 -7.37 7.59
C MET A 125 11.68 -6.72 6.20
N SER A 126 11.69 -5.39 6.15
CA SER A 126 11.81 -4.65 4.89
C SER A 126 13.19 -4.84 4.26
N VAL A 127 14.25 -4.69 5.08
CA VAL A 127 15.64 -4.86 4.64
C VAL A 127 15.90 -6.29 4.17
N ARG A 128 15.43 -7.30 4.91
CA ARG A 128 15.63 -8.72 4.55
C ARG A 128 14.88 -9.10 3.27
N GLY A 129 13.71 -8.52 3.01
CA GLY A 129 12.99 -8.67 1.74
C GLY A 129 13.77 -8.13 0.54
N ILE A 130 14.21 -6.88 0.62
CA ILE A 130 14.99 -6.23 -0.46
C ILE A 130 16.32 -6.95 -0.70
N LEU A 131 17.03 -7.30 0.37
CA LEU A 131 18.31 -8.03 0.29
C LEU A 131 18.16 -9.43 -0.33
N ASN A 132 17.00 -10.07 -0.23
CA ASN A 132 16.73 -11.34 -0.89
C ASN A 132 16.42 -11.20 -2.38
N VAL A 133 15.91 -10.04 -2.82
CA VAL A 133 15.56 -9.79 -4.23
C VAL A 133 16.74 -9.30 -5.04
N LEU A 134 17.51 -8.33 -4.53
CA LEU A 134 18.66 -7.76 -5.24
C LEU A 134 19.61 -8.79 -5.89
N PRO A 135 20.01 -9.89 -5.23
CA PRO A 135 20.89 -10.90 -5.85
C PRO A 135 20.20 -11.74 -6.93
N THR A 136 18.88 -11.70 -7.03
CA THR A 136 18.10 -12.47 -8.02
C THR A 136 17.86 -11.70 -9.32
N LEU A 137 18.12 -10.40 -9.34
CA LEU A 137 17.90 -9.53 -10.49
C LEU A 137 19.04 -9.62 -11.50
N SER A 138 18.69 -9.59 -12.79
CA SER A 138 19.63 -9.63 -13.91
C SER A 138 19.24 -8.61 -14.99
N LYS A 139 19.99 -8.61 -16.09
CA LYS A 139 19.70 -7.76 -17.25
C LYS A 139 18.34 -8.08 -17.90
N LYS A 140 17.75 -9.25 -17.62
CA LYS A 140 16.43 -9.66 -18.14
C LYS A 140 15.27 -8.92 -17.48
N GLU A 141 15.45 -8.46 -16.25
CA GLU A 141 14.43 -7.73 -15.48
C GLU A 141 14.54 -6.20 -15.68
N ASN A 142 15.36 -5.75 -16.64
CA ASN A 142 15.55 -4.33 -16.91
C ASN A 142 14.24 -3.68 -17.41
N GLY A 143 13.82 -2.60 -16.75
CA GLY A 143 12.56 -1.91 -17.04
C GLY A 143 11.30 -2.56 -16.42
N ALA A 144 11.45 -3.68 -15.69
CA ALA A 144 10.34 -4.32 -14.99
C ALA A 144 10.17 -3.75 -13.57
N PHE A 145 8.92 -3.64 -13.11
CA PHE A 145 8.65 -3.45 -11.68
C PHE A 145 8.67 -4.82 -11.01
N VAL A 146 9.49 -4.97 -9.99
CA VAL A 146 9.62 -6.24 -9.27
C VAL A 146 9.24 -6.01 -7.82
N SER A 147 8.35 -6.84 -7.28
CA SER A 147 8.02 -6.78 -5.86
C SER A 147 9.24 -7.13 -5.01
N TRP A 148 9.18 -6.79 -3.73
CA TRP A 148 10.20 -7.19 -2.75
C TRP A 148 10.24 -8.72 -2.52
N GLU A 149 9.44 -9.51 -3.25
CA GLU A 149 9.47 -10.97 -3.32
C GLU A 149 10.10 -11.50 -4.62
N GLY A 150 10.63 -10.62 -5.49
CA GLY A 150 11.25 -11.01 -6.77
C GLY A 150 10.23 -11.27 -7.88
N LYS A 151 8.95 -10.92 -7.65
CA LYS A 151 7.88 -11.15 -8.61
C LYS A 151 7.74 -9.96 -9.54
N VAL A 152 7.86 -10.18 -10.84
CA VAL A 152 7.56 -9.15 -11.83
C VAL A 152 6.08 -8.76 -11.69
N LEU A 153 5.85 -7.48 -11.40
CA LEU A 153 4.54 -6.87 -11.32
C LEU A 153 4.14 -6.42 -12.73
N PRO A 154 2.90 -6.69 -13.16
CA PRO A 154 2.41 -6.15 -14.41
C PRO A 154 2.33 -4.62 -14.31
N TRP A 155 2.72 -3.95 -15.39
CA TRP A 155 2.43 -2.54 -15.62
C TRP A 155 0.99 -2.39 -16.09
#